data_AF-X0TWE5-F1
#
_entry.id   AF-X0TWE5-F1
#
_cell.length_a   1.000
_cell.length_b   1.000
_cell.length_c   1.000
_cell.angle_alpha   90.00
_cell.angle_beta   90.00
_cell.angle_gamma   90.00
#
_symmetry.space_group_name_H-M   'P 1'
#
loop_
_entity.id
_entity.type
_entity.pdbx_description
1 polymer ?
#
loop_
_entity_poly.entity_id
_entity_poly.type
_entity_poly.pdbx_seq_one_letter_code
_entity_poly.pdbx_strand_id
1 'polypeptide(L)' 'MTKVTCSSCGVECEVPFKPTSDKPVYCSDCFEKQGGKSKSGRNSSINLDEINEKLDKIMKALKIE' A
#
# COMPACT_ATOMS: atom_id res chain seq x y z
N MET A 1 -15.22 -15.49 18.21
CA MET A 1 -14.90 -14.84 16.93
C MET A 1 -16.00 -15.20 15.94
N THR A 2 -16.39 -14.28 15.05
CA THR A 2 -17.48 -14.49 14.08
C THR A 2 -16.88 -14.68 12.70
N LYS A 3 -17.20 -15.80 12.03
CA LYS A 3 -16.80 -16.05 10.64
C LYS A 3 -17.68 -15.23 9.69
N VAL A 4 -17.03 -14.51 8.78
CA VAL A 4 -17.66 -13.61 7.83
C VAL A 4 -16.94 -13.67 6.50
N THR A 5 -17.65 -13.34 5.42
CA THR A 5 -17.06 -13.23 4.08
C THR A 5 -16.75 -11.76 3.79
N CYS A 6 -15.52 -11.47 3.38
CA CYS A 6 -15.11 -10.13 3.01
C CYS A 6 -15.91 -9.64 1.80
N SER A 7 -16.58 -8.50 1.93
CA SER A 7 -17.39 -7.90 0.86
C SER A 7 -16.57 -7.39 -0.32
N SER A 8 -15.25 -7.22 -0.17
CA SER A 8 -14.37 -6.75 -1.25
C SER A 8 -13.68 -7.86 -2.04
N CYS A 9 -13.27 -8.95 -1.40
CA CYS A 9 -12.48 -10.00 -2.04
C CYS A 9 -13.06 -11.41 -1.90
N GLY A 10 -14.16 -11.58 -1.16
CA GLY A 10 -14.86 -12.85 -1.02
C GLY A 10 -14.18 -13.89 -0.12
N VAL A 11 -13.06 -13.56 0.52
CA VAL A 11 -12.37 -14.49 1.43
C VAL A 11 -13.09 -14.60 2.77
N GLU A 12 -13.06 -15.79 3.38
CA GLU A 12 -13.52 -15.99 4.76
C GLU A 12 -12.51 -15.38 5.73
N CYS A 13 -12.99 -14.57 6.67
CA CYS A 13 -12.20 -14.00 7.75
C CYS A 13 -12.97 -14.04 9.08
N GLU A 14 -12.26 -13.81 10.17
CA GLU A 14 -12.82 -13.78 11.52
C GLU A 14 -12.78 -12.36 12.08
N VAL A 15 -13.91 -11.91 12.62
CA VAL A 15 -14.03 -10.58 13.24
C VAL A 15 -14.42 -10.69 14.72
N PRO A 16 -13.94 -9.77 15.58
CA PRO A 16 -14.27 -9.76 17.00
C PRO A 16 -15.62 -9.10 17.32
N PHE A 17 -16.30 -8.56 16.31
CA PHE A 17 -17.60 -7.89 16.44
C PHE A 17 -18.70 -8.67 15.70
N LYS A 18 -19.96 -8.34 15.98
CA LYS A 18 -21.11 -8.87 15.23
C LYS A 18 -21.36 -7.95 14.03
N PRO A 19 -21.29 -8.43 12.79
CA PRO A 19 -21.57 -7.61 11.62
C PRO A 19 -23.05 -7.16 11.60
N THR A 20 -23.29 -5.93 11.16
CA THR A 20 -24.65 -5.39 10.95
C THR A 20 -24.97 -5.40 9.46
N SER A 21 -26.24 -5.61 9.11
CA SER A 21 -26.67 -5.70 7.70
C SER A 21 -26.47 -4.40 6.91
N ASP A 22 -26.36 -3.26 7.59
CA ASP A 22 -26.18 -1.95 6.97
C ASP A 22 -24.74 -1.65 6.52
N LYS A 23 -23.73 -2.40 6.99
CA LYS A 23 -22.32 -2.11 6.71
C LYS A 23 -21.57 -3.32 6.15
N PRO A 24 -20.80 -3.16 5.06
CA PRO A 24 -19.97 -4.24 4.53
C PRO A 24 -18.84 -4.59 5.51
N VAL A 25 -18.46 -5.87 5.51
CA VAL A 25 -17.38 -6.39 6.36
C VAL A 25 -16.15 -6.63 5.49
N TYR A 26 -14.99 -6.22 5.98
CA TYR A 26 -13.74 -6.34 5.24
C TYR A 26 -12.71 -7.15 6.03
N CYS A 27 -11.91 -7.95 5.32
CA CYS A 27 -10.69 -8.52 5.91
C CYS A 27 -9.66 -7.41 6.18
N SER A 28 -8.66 -7.72 7.01
CA SER A 28 -7.60 -6.79 7.41
C SER A 28 -6.94 -6.10 6.21
N ASP A 29 -6.61 -6.85 5.15
CA ASP A 29 -5.99 -6.30 3.93
C ASP A 29 -6.90 -5.34 3.18
N CYS A 30 -8.19 -5.68 3.04
CA CYS A 30 -9.15 -4.82 2.33
C CYS A 30 -9.46 -3.56 3.15
N PHE A 31 -9.54 -3.69 4.49
CA PHE A 31 -9.73 -2.57 5.38
C PHE A 31 -8.54 -1.60 5.33
N GLU A 32 -7.30 -2.11 5.34
CA GLU A 32 -6.09 -1.27 5.20
C GLU A 32 -6.06 -0.54 3.85
N LYS A 33 -6.42 -1.23 2.77
CA LYS A 33 -6.54 -0.63 1.43
C LYS A 33 -7.62 0.45 1.35
N GLN A 34 -8.72 0.30 2.09
CA GLN A 34 -9.89 1.19 1.99
C GLN A 34 -9.84 2.38 2.98
N GLY A 35 -9.18 2.24 4.14
CA GLY A 35 -9.23 3.22 5.23
C GLY A 35 -7.90 3.63 5.86
N GLY A 36 -6.76 3.11 5.42
CA GLY A 36 -5.47 3.27 6.13
C GLY A 36 -4.49 4.30 5.58
N LYS A 37 -4.85 5.09 4.57
CA LYS A 37 -3.98 6.18 4.09
C LYS A 37 -4.52 7.53 4.56
N SER A 38 -4.20 7.88 5.80
CA SER A 38 -3.62 9.20 6.01
C SER A 38 -2.63 9.40 4.87
N LYS A 39 -2.90 10.36 3.97
CA LYS A 39 -1.98 10.74 2.90
C LYS A 39 -0.73 11.35 3.54
N SER A 40 0.11 10.50 4.13
CA SER A 40 1.50 10.78 4.42
C SER A 40 2.24 10.05 3.30
N GLY A 41 2.50 10.72 2.18
CA GLY A 41 3.82 11.35 2.03
C GLY A 41 4.86 10.24 2.13
N ARG A 42 5.17 9.53 1.05
CA ARG A 42 6.18 10.01 0.08
C ARG A 42 6.18 9.09 -1.14
N ASN A 43 5.55 9.53 -2.23
CA ASN A 43 5.92 9.06 -3.56
C ASN A 43 7.18 9.84 -3.99
N SER A 44 8.30 9.61 -3.29
CA SER A 44 9.59 10.26 -3.60
C SER A 44 10.58 9.33 -4.30
N SER A 45 10.22 8.07 -4.53
CA SER A 45 11.13 7.11 -5.18
C SER A 45 11.24 7.32 -6.69
N ILE A 46 10.17 7.75 -7.37
CA ILE A 46 10.15 7.81 -8.84
C ILE A 46 11.16 8.84 -9.41
N ASN A 47 11.45 9.92 -8.67
CA ASN A 47 12.37 10.97 -9.11
C ASN A 47 13.84 10.75 -8.68
N LEU A 48 14.14 9.80 -7.80
CA LEU A 48 15.52 9.61 -7.31
C LEU A 48 16.34 8.74 -8.26
N ASP A 49 15.73 7.73 -8.87
CA ASP A 49 16.40 6.81 -9.79
C ASP A 49 16.94 7.54 -11.03
N GLU A 50 16.15 8.45 -11.62
CA GLU A 50 16.57 9.22 -12.80
C GLU A 50 17.70 10.23 -12.48
N ILE A 51 17.73 10.76 -11.25
CA ILE A 51 18.83 11.62 -10.80
C ILE A 51 20.10 10.80 -10.64
N ASN A 52 20.01 9.61 -10.05
CA ASN A 52 21.15 8.72 -9.86
C ASN A 52 21.75 8.26 -11.21
N GLU A 53 20.92 7.90 -12.19
CA GLU A 53 21.41 7.59 -13.54
C GLU A 53 22.14 8.77 -14.21
N LYS A 54 21.70 10.00 -13.96
CA LYS A 54 22.38 11.20 -14.46
C LYS A 54 23.72 11.41 -13.75
N LEU A 55 23.79 11.15 -12.45
CA LEU A 55 25.03 11.23 -11.67
C LEU A 55 26.06 10.20 -12.16
N ASP A 56 25.65 8.97 -12.44
CA ASP A 56 26.51 7.92 -13.02
C ASP A 56 27.12 8.34 -14.37
N LYS A 57 26.32 8.96 -15.24
CA LYS A 57 26.81 9.48 -16.53
C LYS A 57 27.86 10.58 -16.35
N ILE A 58 27.68 11.44 -15.34
CA ILE A 58 28.63 12.52 -15.03
C ILE A 58 29.92 11.94 -14.45
N MET A 59 29.85 11.01 -13.49
CA MET A 59 31.01 10.32 -12.91
C MET A 59 31.86 9.67 -14.00
N LYS A 60 31.21 8.96 -14.93
CA LYS A 60 31.87 8.32 -16.09
C LYS A 60 32.51 9.33 -17.04
N ALA A 61 31.86 10.47 -17.29
CA ALA A 61 32.38 11.52 -18.17
C ALA A 61 33.59 12.25 -17.56
N LEU A 62 33.59 12.45 -16.25
CA LEU A 62 34.68 13.06 -15.50
C LEU A 62 35.81 12.07 -15.16
N LYS A 63 35.65 10.78 -15.49
CA LYS A 63 36.59 9.68 -15.16
C LYS A 63 36.90 9.63 -13.65
N ILE A 64 35.90 9.90 -12.84
CA ILE A 64 35.95 9.80 -11.39
C ILE A 64 35.44 8.40 -11.06
N GLU A 65 36.31 7.41 -11.21
CA GLU A 65 36.10 6.04 -10.73
C GLU A 65 36.81 5.86 -9.39
#